data_AF-A0A9P6KSL5-F1
#
_entry.id   AF-A0A9P6KSL5-F1
#
_cell.length_a   1.000
_cell.length_b   1.000
_cell.length_c   1.000
_cell.angle_alpha   90.00
_cell.angle_beta   90.00
_cell.angle_gamma   90.00
#
_symmetry.space_group_name_H-M   'P 1'
#
loop_
_entity.id
_entity.type
_entity.pdbx_description
1 polymer ?
#
loop_
_entity_poly.entity_id
_entity_poly.type
_entity_poly.pdbx_seq_one_letter_code
_entity_poly.pdbx_strand_id
1 'polypeptide(L)'
;MSTKSLPSTWLLRRWHRMLGLPRQSPPRWYRDRLQEELCERRAATTYWRKLSETSDVLFSMSRALHDGFPIRRPPTLSLRNAPAYLYMLIKYTLRWKFYRVAAGLCDAPRRESISEVINPEKDHKLLEVALRHNIDPIAFKVAAGRLRLFWPLLP
;
A
#
# COMPACT_ATOMS: atom_id res chain seq x y z
N MET A 1 30.97 4.46 11.99
CA MET A 1 30.72 4.03 10.60
C MET A 1 29.47 4.72 10.08
N SER A 2 29.64 5.80 9.33
CA SER A 2 28.54 6.60 8.80
C SER A 2 27.95 5.94 7.55
N THR A 3 26.83 5.23 7.71
CA THR A 3 26.05 4.75 6.56
C THR A 3 25.37 5.95 5.94
N LYS A 4 25.99 6.52 4.89
CA LYS A 4 25.35 7.51 4.02
C LYS A 4 24.04 6.91 3.51
N SER A 5 22.91 7.28 4.11
CA SER A 5 21.59 6.90 3.63
C SER A 5 21.40 7.57 2.29
N LEU A 6 21.29 6.78 1.21
CA LEU A 6 20.99 7.29 -0.13
C LEU A 6 19.70 8.16 -0.05
N PRO A 7 19.60 9.29 -0.77
CA PRO A 7 18.44 10.18 -0.75
C PRO A 7 17.10 9.45 -0.95
N SER A 8 17.12 8.39 -1.75
CA SER A 8 15.99 7.48 -1.99
C SER A 8 15.45 6.80 -0.73
N THR A 9 16.32 6.43 0.22
CA THR A 9 15.92 5.78 1.47
C THR A 9 15.22 6.74 2.43
N TRP A 10 15.63 8.01 2.46
CA TRP A 10 14.99 9.02 3.30
C TRP A 10 13.59 9.37 2.77
N LEU A 11 13.47 9.57 1.45
CA LEU A 11 12.18 9.80 0.79
C LEU A 11 11.20 8.66 1.05
N LEU A 12 11.67 7.41 0.92
CA LEU A 12 10.84 6.23 1.16
C LEU A 12 10.40 6.11 2.63
N ARG A 13 11.27 6.44 3.59
CA ARG A 13 10.89 6.51 5.01
C ARG A 13 9.86 7.61 5.27
N ARG A 14 9.99 8.78 4.65
CA ARG A 14 9.01 9.87 4.78
C ARG A 14 7.67 9.46 4.18
N TRP A 15 7.69 8.79 3.03
CA TRP A 15 6.50 8.24 2.40
C TRP A 15 5.79 7.19 3.27
N HIS A 16 6.51 6.23 3.84
CA HIS A 16 5.92 5.26 4.77
C HIS A 16 5.33 5.90 6.02
N ARG A 17 5.96 6.95 6.56
CA ARG A 17 5.38 7.75 7.66
C ARG A 17 4.11 8.47 7.24
N MET A 18 4.07 9.03 6.03
CA MET A 18 2.88 9.68 5.48
C MET A 18 1.71 8.70 5.34
N LEU A 19 1.97 7.47 4.87
CA LEU A 19 0.94 6.43 4.79
C LEU A 19 0.36 6.09 6.18
N GLY A 20 1.15 6.21 7.24
CA GLY A 20 0.68 6.07 8.62
C GLY A 20 0.18 4.67 8.97
N LEU A 21 0.59 3.65 8.19
CA LEU A 21 0.15 2.28 8.40
C LEU A 21 0.54 1.80 9.81
N PRO A 22 -0.33 1.05 10.50
CA PRO A 22 0.02 0.44 11.78
C PRO A 22 1.11 -0.62 11.60
N ARG A 23 1.96 -0.76 12.62
CA ARG A 23 2.95 -1.84 12.65
C ARG A 23 2.23 -3.19 12.77
N GLN A 24 2.63 -4.15 11.96
CA GLN A 24 2.02 -5.48 11.96
C GLN A 24 2.70 -6.38 13.00
N SER A 25 1.88 -7.19 13.66
CA SER A 25 2.29 -8.17 14.66
C SER A 25 1.48 -9.45 14.48
N PRO A 26 2.06 -10.65 14.69
CA PRO A 26 3.47 -10.93 15.02
C PRO A 26 4.44 -10.71 13.83
N PRO A 27 5.77 -10.64 14.07
CA PRO A 27 6.76 -10.36 13.02
C PRO A 27 6.74 -11.35 11.83
N ARG A 28 6.26 -12.58 12.02
CA ARG A 28 6.02 -13.55 10.94
C ARG A 28 5.11 -13.02 9.83
N TRP A 29 4.21 -12.09 10.16
CA TRP A 29 3.29 -11.48 9.20
C TRP A 29 4.03 -10.90 7.98
N TYR A 30 5.18 -10.23 8.19
CA TYR A 30 5.96 -9.66 7.08
C TYR A 30 6.59 -10.74 6.20
N ARG A 31 6.99 -11.87 6.80
CA ARG A 31 7.55 -13.00 6.06
C ARG A 31 6.47 -13.66 5.22
N ASP A 32 5.32 -13.94 5.82
CA ASP A 32 4.18 -14.58 5.17
C ASP A 32 3.67 -13.70 4.02
N ARG A 33 3.51 -12.39 4.27
CA ARG A 33 3.12 -11.43 3.22
C ARG A 33 4.13 -11.39 2.09
N LEU A 34 5.43 -11.29 2.38
CA LEU A 34 6.45 -11.28 1.34
C LEU A 34 6.47 -12.58 0.51
N GLN A 35 6.20 -13.73 1.13
CA GLN A 35 6.10 -15.01 0.42
C GLN A 35 4.90 -15.02 -0.54
N GLU A 36 3.75 -14.52 -0.09
CA GLU A 36 2.55 -14.37 -0.93
C GLU A 36 2.84 -13.51 -2.17
N GLU A 37 3.41 -12.31 -1.99
CA GLU A 37 3.75 -11.40 -3.09
C GLU A 37 4.75 -12.03 -4.09
N LEU A 38 5.72 -12.80 -3.58
CA LEU A 38 6.68 -13.51 -4.43
C LEU A 38 6.01 -14.64 -5.23
N CYS A 39 5.03 -15.33 -4.66
CA CYS A 39 4.25 -16.34 -5.36
C CYS A 39 3.38 -15.69 -6.46
N GLU A 40 2.67 -14.61 -6.16
CA GLU A 40 1.88 -13.84 -7.13
C GLU A 40 2.77 -13.31 -8.27
N ARG A 41 3.94 -12.77 -7.93
CA ARG A 41 4.94 -12.32 -8.90
C ARG A 41 5.46 -13.42 -9.83
N ARG A 42 5.60 -14.66 -9.35
CA ARG A 42 6.00 -15.81 -10.17
C ARG A 42 4.87 -16.29 -11.07
N ALA A 43 3.63 -16.21 -10.60
CA ALA A 43 2.44 -16.56 -11.38
C ALA A 43 2.12 -15.53 -12.48
N ALA A 44 2.60 -14.29 -12.36
CA ALA A 44 2.37 -13.24 -13.35
C ALA A 44 3.05 -13.54 -14.70
N THR A 45 2.23 -13.66 -15.75
CA THR A 45 2.69 -13.94 -17.12
C THR A 45 2.94 -12.68 -17.94
N THR A 46 2.06 -11.68 -17.85
CA THR A 46 2.11 -10.44 -18.64
C THR A 46 3.06 -9.40 -18.06
N TYR A 47 3.60 -8.52 -18.91
CA TYR A 47 4.52 -7.46 -18.49
C TYR A 47 3.92 -6.54 -17.42
N TRP A 48 2.69 -6.05 -17.64
CA TRP A 48 2.00 -5.17 -16.70
C TRP A 48 1.74 -5.83 -15.36
N ARG A 49 1.31 -7.09 -15.37
CA ARG A 49 1.11 -7.85 -14.14
C ARG A 49 2.44 -8.03 -13.41
N LYS A 50 3.50 -8.46 -14.12
CA LYS A 50 4.84 -8.57 -13.53
C LYS A 50 5.31 -7.24 -12.92
N LEU A 51 5.07 -6.10 -13.56
CA LEU A 51 5.41 -4.78 -13.02
C LEU A 51 4.64 -4.49 -11.74
N SER A 52 3.32 -4.70 -11.75
CA SER A 52 2.46 -4.52 -10.58
C SER A 52 2.88 -5.42 -9.41
N GLU A 53 3.02 -6.74 -9.61
CA GLU A 53 3.42 -7.65 -8.54
C GLU A 53 4.85 -7.33 -8.04
N THR A 54 5.75 -6.85 -8.93
CA THR A 54 7.09 -6.41 -8.50
C THR A 54 6.98 -5.20 -7.55
N SER A 55 6.05 -4.29 -7.83
CA SER A 55 5.79 -3.12 -6.99
C SER A 55 5.30 -3.52 -5.60
N ASP A 56 4.48 -4.59 -5.49
CA ASP A 56 3.99 -5.09 -4.22
C ASP A 56 5.07 -5.82 -3.41
N VAL A 57 5.93 -6.60 -4.07
CA VAL A 57 7.13 -7.17 -3.44
C VAL A 57 8.02 -6.05 -2.87
N LEU A 58 8.29 -4.99 -3.66
CA LEU A 58 9.07 -3.85 -3.20
C LEU A 58 8.40 -3.11 -2.04
N PHE A 59 7.07 -2.97 -2.07
CA PHE A 59 6.31 -2.39 -0.98
C PHE A 59 6.49 -3.20 0.31
N SER A 60 6.22 -4.50 0.26
CA SER A 60 6.34 -5.42 1.41
C SER A 60 7.75 -5.41 2.00
N MET A 61 8.79 -5.42 1.15
CA MET A 61 10.17 -5.32 1.61
C MET A 61 10.47 -3.96 2.27
N SER A 62 10.09 -2.86 1.61
CA SER A 62 10.36 -1.53 2.16
C SER A 62 9.59 -1.26 3.45
N ARG A 63 8.37 -1.79 3.58
CA ARG A 63 7.53 -1.67 4.77
C ARG A 63 8.10 -2.46 5.94
N ALA A 64 8.51 -3.71 5.73
CA ALA A 64 9.15 -4.51 6.77
C ALA A 64 10.42 -3.83 7.32
N LEU A 65 11.25 -3.25 6.45
CA LEU A 65 12.41 -2.46 6.87
C LEU A 65 12.03 -1.19 7.63
N HIS A 66 10.96 -0.50 7.20
CA HIS A 66 10.46 0.68 7.90
C HIS A 66 10.02 0.34 9.34
N ASP A 67 9.38 -0.82 9.52
CA ASP A 67 8.90 -1.31 10.81
C ASP A 67 9.98 -2.02 11.65
N GLY A 68 11.23 -2.00 11.20
CA GLY A 68 12.40 -2.53 11.90
C GLY A 68 12.55 -4.05 11.85
N PHE A 69 11.87 -4.74 10.94
CA PHE A 69 11.99 -6.19 10.79
C PHE A 69 13.21 -6.55 9.92
N PRO A 70 14.10 -7.46 10.38
CA PRO A 70 15.33 -7.80 9.68
C PRO A 70 15.03 -8.71 8.48
N ILE A 71 14.85 -8.12 7.31
CA ILE A 71 14.75 -8.84 6.04
C ILE A 71 15.87 -8.42 5.08
N ARG A 72 16.06 -9.21 4.01
CA ARG A 72 16.93 -8.84 2.90
C ARG A 72 16.51 -7.46 2.38
N ARG A 73 17.50 -6.57 2.18
CA ARG A 73 17.24 -5.23 1.64
C ARG A 73 16.67 -5.32 0.22
N PRO A 74 15.71 -4.45 -0.14
CA PRO A 74 15.20 -4.39 -1.50
C PRO A 74 16.32 -3.98 -2.47
N PRO A 75 16.19 -4.31 -3.77
CA PRO A 75 17.12 -3.84 -4.78
C PRO A 75 17.27 -2.32 -4.71
N THR A 76 18.51 -1.82 -4.80
CA THR A 76 18.75 -0.38 -4.85
C THR A 76 18.00 0.23 -6.05
N LEU A 77 17.52 1.46 -5.88
CA LEU A 77 16.91 2.20 -6.98
C LEU A 77 17.92 2.33 -8.11
N SER A 78 17.58 1.76 -9.26
CA SER A 78 18.37 1.79 -10.49
C SER A 78 17.41 2.01 -11.66
N LEU A 79 17.92 2.46 -12.81
CA LEU A 79 17.08 2.68 -14.00
C LEU A 79 16.25 1.44 -14.38
N ARG A 80 16.80 0.24 -14.17
CA ARG A 80 16.13 -1.04 -14.43
C ARG A 80 14.90 -1.27 -13.54
N ASN A 81 14.96 -0.86 -12.27
CA ASN A 81 13.89 -1.10 -11.30
C ASN A 81 13.06 0.16 -11.00
N ALA A 82 13.45 1.32 -11.54
CA ALA A 82 12.77 2.59 -11.36
C ALA A 82 11.28 2.55 -11.74
N PRO A 83 10.85 1.88 -12.83
CA PRO A 83 9.43 1.76 -13.13
C PRO A 83 8.63 1.08 -12.03
N ALA A 84 9.17 0.02 -11.40
CA ALA A 84 8.48 -0.70 -10.33
C ALA A 84 8.39 0.14 -9.05
N TYR A 85 9.44 0.89 -8.71
CA TYR A 85 9.42 1.85 -7.59
C TYR A 85 8.43 2.98 -7.82
N LEU A 86 8.41 3.56 -9.03
CA LEU A 86 7.46 4.61 -9.37
C LEU A 86 6.02 4.09 -9.31
N TYR A 87 5.77 2.91 -9.91
CA TYR A 87 4.48 2.25 -9.87
C TYR A 87 4.02 1.98 -8.44
N MET A 88 4.91 1.49 -7.58
CA MET A 88 4.65 1.27 -6.14
C MET A 88 4.18 2.56 -5.46
N LEU A 89 4.94 3.66 -5.62
CA LEU A 89 4.61 4.93 -4.98
C LEU A 89 3.23 5.43 -5.43
N ILE A 90 2.96 5.39 -6.73
CA ILE A 90 1.68 5.83 -7.30
C ILE A 90 0.54 4.93 -6.80
N LYS A 91 0.66 3.61 -6.98
CA LYS A 91 -0.33 2.59 -6.59
C LYS A 91 -0.76 2.73 -5.14
N TYR A 92 0.18 2.70 -4.21
CA TYR A 92 -0.13 2.74 -2.79
C TYR A 92 -0.60 4.11 -2.31
N THR A 93 -0.10 5.20 -2.91
CA THR A 93 -0.60 6.56 -2.61
C THR A 93 -2.04 6.75 -3.11
N LEU A 94 -2.38 6.20 -4.28
CA LEU A 94 -3.74 6.23 -4.81
C LEU A 94 -4.70 5.43 -3.93
N ARG A 95 -4.31 4.25 -3.46
CA ARG A 95 -5.12 3.46 -2.51
C ARG A 95 -5.33 4.21 -1.20
N TRP A 96 -4.26 4.77 -0.62
CA TRP A 96 -4.34 5.60 0.59
C TRP A 96 -5.28 6.80 0.44
N LYS A 97 -5.12 7.55 -0.65
CA LYS A 97 -5.99 8.70 -0.94
C LYS A 97 -7.43 8.27 -1.19
N PHE A 98 -7.68 7.14 -1.84
CA PHE A 98 -9.03 6.62 -2.10
C PHE A 98 -9.82 6.50 -0.80
N TYR A 99 -9.29 5.79 0.20
CA TYR A 99 -10.00 5.58 1.47
C TYR A 99 -10.23 6.89 2.23
N ARG A 100 -9.26 7.80 2.22
CA ARG A 100 -9.46 9.13 2.80
C ARG A 100 -10.55 9.89 2.06
N VAL A 101 -10.55 9.93 0.74
CA VAL A 101 -11.59 10.63 -0.05
C VAL A 101 -12.97 10.01 0.19
N ALA A 102 -13.09 8.70 0.10
CA ALA A 102 -14.34 7.99 0.38
C ALA A 102 -14.87 8.31 1.79
N ALA A 103 -14.01 8.35 2.80
CA ALA A 103 -14.41 8.69 4.17
C ALA A 103 -14.82 10.16 4.33
N GLY A 104 -14.18 11.06 3.58
CA GLY A 104 -14.58 12.48 3.53
C GLY A 104 -15.94 12.70 2.88
N LEU A 105 -16.36 11.82 1.97
CA LEU A 105 -17.70 11.84 1.38
C LEU A 105 -18.78 11.28 2.33
N CYS A 106 -18.38 10.66 3.44
CA CYS A 106 -19.26 10.08 4.45
C CYS A 106 -19.18 10.81 5.80
N ASP A 107 -18.66 12.05 5.80
CA ASP A 107 -18.48 12.89 7.00
C ASP A 107 -17.80 12.16 8.18
N ALA A 108 -16.83 11.30 7.87
CA ALA A 108 -16.13 10.53 8.89
C ALA A 108 -15.36 11.47 9.85
N PRO A 109 -15.62 11.42 11.17
CA PRO A 109 -15.04 12.37 12.13
C PRO A 109 -13.52 12.26 12.27
N ARG A 110 -12.92 11.13 11.84
CA ARG A 110 -11.47 10.90 11.92
C ARG A 110 -10.88 10.44 10.60
N ARG A 111 -11.18 11.15 9.50
CA ARG A 111 -10.62 10.89 8.17
C ARG A 111 -9.09 10.76 8.18
N GLU A 112 -8.41 11.51 9.04
CA GLU A 112 -6.95 11.48 9.09
C GLU A 112 -6.37 10.17 9.62
N SER A 113 -7.13 9.46 10.46
CA SER A 113 -6.74 8.17 11.04
C SER A 113 -6.76 7.01 10.04
N ILE A 114 -7.30 7.22 8.85
CA ILE A 114 -7.43 6.20 7.82
C ILE A 114 -6.11 6.09 7.06
N SER A 115 -5.44 4.96 7.28
CA SER A 115 -4.14 4.64 6.70
C SER A 115 -4.21 3.50 5.67
N GLU A 116 -5.40 3.06 5.30
CA GLU A 116 -5.60 1.84 4.51
C GLU A 116 -5.02 1.97 3.09
N VAL A 117 -4.28 0.94 2.67
CA VAL A 117 -3.67 0.86 1.33
C VAL A 117 -4.07 -0.41 0.59
N ILE A 118 -5.14 -1.06 1.05
CA ILE A 118 -5.63 -2.30 0.48
C ILE A 118 -6.26 -2.01 -0.88
N ASN A 119 -6.28 -2.97 -1.82
CA ASN A 119 -7.00 -2.80 -3.07
C ASN A 119 -8.50 -2.54 -2.77
N PRO A 120 -9.03 -1.34 -3.11
CA PRO A 120 -10.40 -0.97 -2.80
C PRO A 120 -11.43 -1.60 -3.73
N GLU A 121 -11.04 -2.42 -4.70
CA GLU A 121 -11.94 -3.09 -5.66
C GLU A 121 -12.92 -4.07 -4.99
N LYS A 122 -12.53 -4.67 -3.86
CA LYS A 122 -13.35 -5.69 -3.18
C LYS A 122 -14.26 -5.05 -2.11
N ASP A 123 -15.57 -5.23 -2.25
CA ASP A 123 -16.58 -4.63 -1.35
C ASP A 123 -16.43 -5.05 0.11
N HIS A 124 -16.17 -6.33 0.40
CA HIS A 124 -16.01 -6.79 1.79
C HIS A 124 -14.89 -6.05 2.52
N LYS A 125 -13.81 -5.68 1.81
CA LYS A 125 -12.70 -4.91 2.37
C LYS A 125 -13.10 -3.48 2.71
N LEU A 126 -14.00 -2.88 1.94
CA LEU A 126 -14.53 -1.55 2.26
C LEU A 126 -15.36 -1.58 3.53
N LEU A 127 -16.19 -2.61 3.69
CA LEU A 127 -17.03 -2.79 4.88
C LEU A 127 -16.18 -2.98 6.13
N GLU A 128 -15.15 -3.83 6.06
CA GLU A 128 -14.19 -4.01 7.17
C GLU A 128 -13.52 -2.70 7.59
N VAL A 129 -13.12 -1.89 6.60
CA VAL A 129 -12.50 -0.58 6.85
C VAL A 129 -13.51 0.39 7.46
N ALA A 130 -14.75 0.44 6.95
CA ALA A 130 -15.79 1.28 7.52
C ALA A 130 -16.06 0.94 8.99
N LEU A 131 -16.21 -0.35 9.30
CA LEU A 131 -16.41 -0.83 10.66
C LEU A 131 -15.24 -0.46 11.59
N ARG A 132 -13.99 -0.63 11.12
CA ARG A 132 -12.78 -0.28 11.89
C ARG A 132 -12.71 1.21 12.24
N HIS A 133 -13.20 2.07 11.35
CA HIS A 133 -13.17 3.52 11.53
C HIS A 133 -14.50 4.12 12.01
N ASN A 134 -15.46 3.27 12.40
CA ASN A 134 -16.78 3.67 12.87
C ASN A 134 -17.52 4.59 11.87
N ILE A 135 -17.42 4.26 10.59
CA ILE A 135 -18.12 4.90 9.47
C ILE A 135 -19.31 4.02 9.10
N ASP A 136 -20.44 4.60 8.70
CA ASP A 136 -21.58 3.82 8.18
C ASP A 136 -21.12 2.97 6.98
N PRO A 137 -21.15 1.63 7.09
CA PRO A 137 -20.69 0.74 6.02
C PRO A 137 -21.49 0.89 4.73
N ILE A 138 -22.78 1.23 4.81
CA ILE A 138 -23.65 1.36 3.64
C ILE A 138 -23.30 2.64 2.89
N ALA A 139 -23.29 3.80 3.58
CA ALA A 139 -22.86 5.06 2.98
C ALA A 139 -21.44 4.98 2.42
N PHE A 140 -20.52 4.36 3.15
CA PHE A 140 -19.13 4.20 2.71
C PHE A 140 -19.02 3.36 1.45
N LYS A 141 -19.77 2.25 1.36
CA LYS A 141 -19.81 1.41 0.15
C LYS A 141 -20.35 2.19 -1.05
N VAL A 142 -21.42 2.96 -0.88
CA VAL A 142 -22.01 3.76 -1.96
C VAL A 142 -21.05 4.84 -2.44
N ALA A 143 -20.43 5.58 -1.51
CA ALA A 143 -19.46 6.63 -1.83
C ALA A 143 -18.23 6.04 -2.54
N ALA A 144 -17.67 4.96 -2.02
CA ALA A 144 -16.55 4.25 -2.63
C ALA A 144 -16.92 3.70 -4.02
N GLY A 145 -18.12 3.14 -4.20
CA GLY A 145 -18.62 2.67 -5.50
C GLY A 145 -18.66 3.77 -6.55
N ARG A 146 -19.17 4.96 -6.19
CA ARG A 146 -19.16 6.14 -7.07
C ARG A 146 -17.73 6.62 -7.36
N LEU A 147 -16.85 6.59 -6.35
CA LEU A 147 -15.46 7.01 -6.51
C LEU A 147 -14.68 6.09 -7.46
N ARG A 148 -14.92 4.77 -7.41
CA ARG A 148 -14.28 3.77 -8.29
C ARG A 148 -14.52 4.04 -9.78
N LEU A 149 -15.60 4.73 -10.15
CA LEU A 149 -15.91 5.03 -11.55
C LEU A 149 -14.86 5.93 -12.22
N PHE A 150 -14.20 6.78 -11.44
CA PHE A 150 -13.23 7.75 -11.96
C PHE A 150 -11.85 7.62 -11.31
N TRP A 151 -11.74 6.82 -10.23
CA TRP A 151 -10.48 6.64 -9.54
C TRP A 151 -9.58 5.63 -10.26
N PRO A 152 -8.32 5.96 -10.57
CA PRO A 152 -7.40 5.02 -11.20
C PRO A 152 -7.09 3.86 -10.22
N LEU A 153 -7.69 2.70 -10.48
CA LEU A 153 -7.42 1.47 -9.76
C LEU A 153 -6.27 0.74 -10.44
N LEU A 154 -5.06 0.98 -9.92
CA LEU A 154 -3.90 0.21 -10.35
C LEU A 154 -3.98 -1.19 -9.71
N PRO A 155 -3.95 -2.27 -10.54
CA PRO A 155 -3.90 -3.64 -10.04
C PRO A 155 -2.71 -3.79 -9.11
#